data_AF-A0A4R6X6H0-F1
#
_entry.id   AF-A0A4R6X6H0-F1
#
_cell.length_a   1.000
_cell.length_b   1.000
_cell.length_c   1.000
_cell.angle_alpha   90.00
_cell.angle_beta   90.00
_cell.angle_gamma   90.00
#
_symmetry.space_group_name_H-M   'P 1'
#
loop_
_entity.id
_entity.type
_entity.pdbx_description
1 polymer ?
#
loop_
_entity_poly.entity_id
_entity_poly.type
_entity_poly.pdbx_seq_one_letter_code
_entity_poly.pdbx_strand_id
1 'polypeptide(L)'
;MQQTKIKLFTCLLLGWTLINPVQSATIIVNNAQDLSAIDGNCDLRDAINSANINISIDGCTAGQAGTQDWIIVQVAGPIQLESTLPVFSSMLISTTINAEPVEVLAAPNQRIMRVVPNSINDNDFAITNFKFTGGHATDQNTGGAIYFSGTNAALGAIELNGMIFSNNQAYEGGALHFNETSADSLRIHNNTYLGNSAGNVGGAISGYRVVKPGMTRLEILHSHFADNSSGGSAGALFLRNEAAETAVLEDNQFINNVAVDNMGAVGLGAIFDNQTFEVNRNVFMFNQAGTNSGALEATYAAIVYIQDSLFAFNSAQRGGALTSVIDDALIRLNASTLVHNSASISGDNIHIFSTGRIIPSRNIIAHPVNGDNCAGVLGTTPQGNVGNNITDDASCELLDSMPLTTQADPLLTGFSIHADRYPGFAPTVDSLAIDSTEVCSDEDVMERLRPQDGDGDGISFCDIGAIEAAESTDLIWSDSFGL
;
A
#
# COMPACT_ATOMS: atom_id res chain seq x y z
N MET A 1 -23.82 -47.21 73.59
CA MET A 1 -24.33 -47.20 72.21
C MET A 1 -24.78 -45.78 71.88
N GLN A 2 -24.24 -45.28 70.77
CA GLN A 2 -24.65 -44.14 69.95
C GLN A 2 -24.78 -42.73 70.58
N GLN A 3 -23.74 -41.94 70.28
CA GLN A 3 -23.78 -40.50 70.07
C GLN A 3 -24.65 -40.16 68.85
N THR A 4 -25.46 -39.10 68.92
CA THR A 4 -26.05 -38.46 67.74
C THR A 4 -25.63 -37.00 67.71
N LYS A 5 -24.82 -36.65 66.70
CA LYS A 5 -24.20 -35.35 66.48
C LYS A 5 -25.21 -34.35 65.94
N ILE A 6 -25.31 -33.17 66.56
CA ILE A 6 -25.96 -31.98 66.00
C ILE A 6 -24.97 -31.35 65.02
N LYS A 7 -25.29 -31.36 63.72
CA LYS A 7 -24.52 -30.64 62.69
C LYS A 7 -25.00 -29.20 62.62
N LEU A 8 -24.10 -28.29 62.95
CA LEU A 8 -24.20 -26.85 62.72
C LEU A 8 -24.13 -26.60 61.20
N PHE A 9 -25.18 -26.03 60.61
CA PHE A 9 -25.19 -25.62 59.20
C PHE A 9 -24.65 -24.20 59.11
N THR A 10 -23.37 -24.07 58.76
CA THR A 10 -22.73 -22.79 58.43
C THR A 10 -23.27 -22.33 57.08
N CYS A 11 -24.03 -21.23 57.07
CA CYS A 11 -24.54 -20.61 55.85
C CYS A 11 -23.36 -19.90 55.15
N LEU A 12 -22.83 -20.51 54.09
CA LEU A 12 -21.82 -19.90 53.22
C LEU A 12 -22.52 -18.83 52.37
N LEU A 13 -22.29 -17.56 52.65
CA LEU A 13 -22.63 -16.45 51.75
C LEU A 13 -21.76 -16.60 50.49
N LEU A 14 -22.29 -17.26 49.45
CA LEU A 14 -21.76 -17.14 48.10
C LEU A 14 -22.00 -15.69 47.65
N GLY A 15 -20.95 -14.88 47.70
CA GLY A 15 -20.92 -13.58 47.04
C GLY A 15 -21.12 -13.80 45.54
N TRP A 16 -22.29 -13.41 45.04
CA TRP A 16 -22.51 -13.25 43.61
C TRP A 16 -21.66 -12.06 43.17
N THR A 17 -20.46 -12.32 42.67
CA THR A 17 -19.74 -11.35 41.86
C THR A 17 -20.59 -11.13 40.62
N LEU A 18 -21.26 -9.98 40.56
CA LEU A 18 -21.85 -9.46 39.34
C LEU A 18 -20.70 -9.36 38.32
N ILE A 19 -20.64 -10.32 37.39
CA ILE A 19 -19.78 -10.23 36.22
C ILE A 19 -20.48 -9.19 35.34
N ASN A 20 -20.14 -7.91 35.50
CA ASN A 20 -20.55 -6.92 34.52
C ASN A 20 -19.92 -7.33 33.18
N PRO A 21 -20.68 -7.41 32.08
CA PRO A 21 -20.07 -7.61 30.79
C PRO A 21 -19.08 -6.47 30.55
N VAL A 22 -17.83 -6.80 30.24
CA VAL A 22 -16.84 -5.81 29.83
C VAL A 22 -17.29 -5.33 28.44
N GLN A 23 -17.72 -4.07 28.36
CA GLN A 23 -18.15 -3.43 27.12
C GLN A 23 -17.13 -2.36 26.76
N SER A 24 -16.76 -2.26 25.48
CA SER A 24 -15.93 -1.18 24.95
C SER A 24 -16.44 0.20 25.40
N ALA A 25 -15.55 1.09 25.84
CA ALA A 25 -15.93 2.45 26.17
C ALA A 25 -16.15 3.25 24.87
N THR A 26 -17.15 4.14 24.88
CA THR A 26 -17.34 5.13 23.82
C THR A 26 -17.04 6.51 24.38
N ILE A 27 -16.09 7.21 23.77
CA ILE A 27 -15.64 8.56 24.15
C ILE A 27 -15.97 9.51 23.00
N ILE A 28 -16.75 10.55 23.27
CA ILE A 28 -17.19 11.52 22.25
C ILE A 28 -16.35 12.79 22.37
N VAL A 29 -15.58 13.09 21.34
CA VAL A 29 -14.84 14.36 21.22
C VAL A 29 -15.78 15.41 20.64
N ASN A 30 -16.04 16.47 21.40
CA ASN A 30 -16.99 17.52 21.06
C ASN A 30 -16.36 18.91 20.95
N ASN A 31 -15.04 19.01 21.19
CA ASN A 31 -14.28 20.24 21.04
C ASN A 31 -13.10 20.03 20.08
N ALA A 32 -12.94 20.98 19.15
CA ALA A 32 -11.88 20.98 18.13
C ALA A 32 -10.55 21.57 18.63
N GLN A 33 -10.56 22.15 19.83
CA GLN A 33 -9.36 22.68 20.46
C GLN A 33 -8.43 21.53 20.88
N ASP A 34 -7.17 21.83 21.17
CA ASP A 34 -6.23 20.89 21.78
C ASP A 34 -5.59 21.60 22.96
N LEU A 35 -6.40 21.93 23.96
CA LEU A 35 -5.98 22.74 25.08
C LEU A 35 -5.74 21.79 26.23
N SER A 36 -4.50 21.72 26.72
CA SER A 36 -4.20 20.95 27.94
C SER A 36 -4.78 21.64 29.20
N ALA A 37 -6.07 21.94 29.21
CA ALA A 37 -6.81 22.74 30.17
C ALA A 37 -8.07 21.99 30.63
N ILE A 38 -8.44 22.15 31.91
CA ILE A 38 -9.68 21.59 32.47
C ILE A 38 -10.78 22.61 32.25
N ASP A 39 -11.48 22.53 31.13
CA ASP A 39 -12.54 23.47 30.73
C ASP A 39 -13.94 22.84 30.65
N GLY A 40 -14.03 21.54 30.93
CA GLY A 40 -15.25 20.74 30.95
C GLY A 40 -15.64 20.17 29.58
N ASN A 41 -14.84 20.41 28.53
CA ASN A 41 -15.05 19.83 27.21
C ASN A 41 -14.24 18.55 27.03
N CYS A 42 -14.56 17.79 25.99
CA CYS A 42 -13.77 16.63 25.60
C CYS A 42 -13.10 16.92 24.25
N ASP A 43 -11.80 17.22 24.29
CA ASP A 43 -10.98 17.32 23.09
C ASP A 43 -10.32 15.98 22.71
N LEU A 44 -9.66 15.95 21.56
CA LEU A 44 -9.05 14.71 21.04
C LEU A 44 -7.91 14.20 21.95
N ARG A 45 -7.15 15.11 22.57
CA ARG A 45 -6.05 14.73 23.46
C ARG A 45 -6.59 14.17 24.77
N ASP A 46 -7.62 14.78 25.34
CA ASP A 46 -8.28 14.29 26.53
C ASP A 46 -8.95 12.93 26.30
N ALA A 47 -9.56 12.72 25.13
CA ALA A 47 -10.17 11.45 24.78
C ALA A 47 -9.13 10.33 24.66
N ILE A 48 -8.03 10.59 23.94
CA ILE A 48 -6.93 9.63 23.80
C ILE A 48 -6.29 9.33 25.16
N ASN A 49 -6.06 10.36 25.98
CA ASN A 49 -5.52 10.17 27.33
C ASN A 49 -6.50 9.37 28.20
N SER A 50 -7.80 9.62 28.10
CA SER A 50 -8.83 8.91 28.86
C SER A 50 -8.90 7.42 28.51
N ALA A 51 -8.78 7.09 27.22
CA ALA A 51 -8.66 5.72 26.73
C ALA A 51 -7.38 5.05 27.25
N ASN A 52 -6.24 5.72 27.06
CA ASN A 52 -4.93 5.21 27.45
C ASN A 52 -4.80 4.79 28.92
N ILE A 53 -5.41 5.54 29.84
CA ILE A 53 -5.29 5.27 31.29
C ILE A 53 -6.58 4.74 31.92
N ASN A 54 -7.66 4.58 31.14
CA ASN A 54 -8.97 4.14 31.62
C ASN A 54 -9.55 5.01 32.76
N ILE A 55 -9.36 6.33 32.68
CA ILE A 55 -9.86 7.32 33.65
C ILE A 55 -10.48 8.48 32.86
N SER A 56 -11.54 9.08 33.39
CA SER A 56 -12.15 10.29 32.81
C SER A 56 -11.20 11.47 32.96
N ILE A 57 -10.85 12.10 31.84
CA ILE A 57 -10.07 13.34 31.79
C ILE A 57 -10.95 14.44 31.23
N ASP A 58 -10.99 15.55 31.96
CA ASP A 58 -11.88 16.70 31.73
C ASP A 58 -13.33 16.30 31.42
N GLY A 59 -13.88 16.70 30.26
CA GLY A 59 -15.23 16.34 29.82
C GLY A 59 -15.34 14.95 29.20
N CYS A 60 -14.25 14.19 29.06
CA CYS A 60 -14.24 12.89 28.40
C CYS A 60 -14.65 11.75 29.34
N THR A 61 -15.33 10.75 28.76
CA THR A 61 -15.62 9.48 29.46
C THR A 61 -14.35 8.66 29.60
N ALA A 62 -14.23 7.90 30.69
CA ALA A 62 -13.11 6.98 30.91
C ALA A 62 -13.09 5.85 29.87
N GLY A 63 -11.88 5.43 29.48
CA GLY A 63 -11.66 4.19 28.73
C GLY A 63 -12.01 2.92 29.51
N GLN A 64 -12.03 1.77 28.82
CA GLN A 64 -12.27 0.46 29.41
C GLN A 64 -11.12 -0.51 29.17
N ALA A 65 -10.51 -0.96 30.27
CA ALA A 65 -9.41 -1.91 30.21
C ALA A 65 -9.84 -3.27 29.64
N GLY A 66 -8.97 -3.84 28.79
CA GLY A 66 -9.14 -5.16 28.20
C GLY A 66 -10.11 -5.22 27.02
N THR A 67 -10.48 -4.06 26.46
CA THR A 67 -11.27 -3.92 25.23
C THR A 67 -10.75 -2.75 24.42
N GLN A 68 -10.98 -2.78 23.10
CA GLN A 68 -10.73 -1.63 22.22
C GLN A 68 -11.71 -0.49 22.52
N ASP A 69 -11.21 0.69 22.89
CA ASP A 69 -12.03 1.88 23.13
C ASP A 69 -12.41 2.58 21.82
N TRP A 70 -13.62 3.15 21.75
CA TRP A 70 -14.14 3.86 20.58
C TRP A 70 -14.12 5.36 20.82
N ILE A 71 -13.28 6.09 20.09
CA ILE A 71 -13.22 7.54 20.11
C ILE A 71 -13.95 8.07 18.87
N ILE A 72 -15.07 8.77 19.09
CA ILE A 72 -15.90 9.35 18.03
C ILE A 72 -15.70 10.86 18.01
N VAL A 73 -15.12 11.37 16.92
CA VAL A 73 -14.83 12.79 16.74
C VAL A 73 -16.00 13.50 16.06
N GLN A 74 -16.60 14.44 16.79
CA GLN A 74 -17.80 15.20 16.41
C GLN A 74 -17.54 16.70 16.51
N VAL A 75 -16.64 17.21 15.67
CA VAL A 75 -16.24 18.61 15.68
C VAL A 75 -16.51 19.27 14.32
N ALA A 76 -16.77 20.58 14.35
CA ALA A 76 -17.16 21.34 13.15
C ALA A 76 -15.97 21.92 12.35
N GLY A 77 -14.74 21.76 12.82
CA GLY A 77 -13.56 22.39 12.23
C GLY A 77 -12.27 21.59 12.45
N PRO A 78 -11.16 22.05 11.86
CA PRO A 78 -9.88 21.37 12.00
C PRO A 78 -9.38 21.41 13.46
N ILE A 79 -8.66 20.37 13.85
CA ILE A 79 -8.00 20.25 15.15
C ILE A 79 -6.55 20.65 14.98
N GLN A 80 -6.15 21.80 15.53
CA GLN A 80 -4.75 22.21 15.58
C GLN A 80 -4.11 21.63 16.83
N LEU A 81 -3.13 20.76 16.66
CA LEU A 81 -2.41 20.17 17.78
C LEU A 81 -1.40 21.14 18.39
N GLU A 82 -1.24 21.08 19.72
CA GLU A 82 -0.15 21.69 20.49
C GLU A 82 1.09 20.79 20.52
N SER A 83 0.91 19.47 20.45
CA SER A 83 2.01 18.49 20.45
C SER A 83 1.56 17.12 19.90
N THR A 84 2.49 16.17 19.76
CA THR A 84 2.16 14.80 19.35
C THR A 84 1.14 14.13 20.28
N LEU A 85 0.18 13.41 19.71
CA LEU A 85 -0.79 12.58 20.43
C LEU A 85 -0.18 11.20 20.74
N PRO A 86 -0.09 10.80 22.01
CA PRO A 86 0.48 9.52 22.36
C PRO A 86 -0.61 8.44 22.50
N VAL A 87 -0.41 7.27 21.89
CA VAL A 87 -1.32 6.12 21.93
C VAL A 87 -0.57 4.91 22.46
N PHE A 88 -1.05 4.34 23.57
CA PHE A 88 -0.44 3.16 24.22
C PHE A 88 -1.43 2.01 24.48
N SER A 89 -2.69 2.18 24.10
CA SER A 89 -3.79 1.24 24.35
C SER A 89 -4.56 0.92 23.06
N SER A 90 -5.39 -0.11 23.11
CA SER A 90 -6.27 -0.51 22.01
C SER A 90 -7.35 0.55 21.77
N MET A 91 -7.41 1.10 20.55
CA MET A 91 -8.39 2.13 20.22
C MET A 91 -8.82 2.12 18.74
N LEU A 92 -10.08 2.48 18.52
CA LEU A 92 -10.64 2.87 17.24
C LEU A 92 -10.97 4.37 17.29
N ILE A 93 -10.34 5.16 16.44
CA ILE A 93 -10.61 6.59 16.29
C ILE A 93 -11.36 6.82 14.98
N SER A 94 -12.56 7.36 15.05
CA SER A 94 -13.41 7.57 13.88
C SER A 94 -14.14 8.89 13.95
N THR A 95 -14.53 9.43 12.80
CA THR A 95 -15.55 10.47 12.73
C THR A 95 -16.94 9.83 12.68
N THR A 96 -18.00 10.65 12.68
CA THR A 96 -19.36 10.12 12.48
C THR A 96 -19.53 9.54 11.09
N ILE A 97 -20.32 8.46 10.98
CA ILE A 97 -20.64 7.81 9.70
C ILE A 97 -21.18 8.85 8.71
N ASN A 98 -20.65 8.83 7.47
CA ASN A 98 -20.99 9.76 6.38
C ASN A 98 -20.63 11.24 6.63
N ALA A 99 -19.79 11.55 7.63
CA ALA A 99 -19.22 12.89 7.76
C ALA A 99 -18.04 13.08 6.82
N GLU A 100 -17.77 14.34 6.46
CA GLU A 100 -16.52 14.71 5.80
C GLU A 100 -15.31 14.42 6.73
N PRO A 101 -14.14 14.10 6.16
CA PRO A 101 -12.94 13.87 6.96
C PRO A 101 -12.61 15.06 7.85
N VAL A 102 -12.37 14.82 9.14
CA VAL A 102 -11.88 15.86 10.07
C VAL A 102 -10.38 16.06 9.84
N GLU A 103 -9.97 17.31 9.63
CA GLU A 103 -8.55 17.66 9.48
C GLU A 103 -7.87 17.82 10.83
N VAL A 104 -6.72 17.16 11.01
CA VAL A 104 -5.83 17.28 12.15
C VAL A 104 -4.50 17.86 11.66
N LEU A 105 -4.17 19.04 12.16
CA LEU A 105 -2.97 19.80 11.83
C LEU A 105 -1.93 19.56 12.92
N ALA A 106 -0.73 19.17 12.53
CA ALA A 106 0.37 19.01 13.47
C ALA A 106 0.81 20.34 14.07
N ALA A 107 1.41 20.28 15.27
CA ALA A 107 2.16 21.41 15.80
C ALA A 107 3.47 21.61 15.02
N PRO A 108 4.08 22.82 15.02
CA PRO A 108 5.34 23.06 14.33
C PRO A 108 6.45 22.07 14.75
N ASN A 109 7.05 21.40 13.76
CA ASN A 109 8.10 20.40 13.97
C ASN A 109 7.68 19.24 14.89
N GLN A 110 6.40 18.88 14.90
CA GLN A 110 5.90 17.75 15.67
C GLN A 110 5.22 16.73 14.77
N ARG A 111 5.29 15.47 15.18
CA ARG A 111 4.51 14.40 14.59
C ARG A 111 3.05 14.50 15.05
N ILE A 112 2.10 13.97 14.29
CA ILE A 112 0.68 13.98 14.71
C ILE A 112 0.44 12.95 15.82
N MET A 113 0.84 11.70 15.60
CA MET A 113 0.56 10.60 16.52
C MET A 113 1.75 9.66 16.73
N ARG A 114 1.81 9.04 17.90
CA ARG A 114 2.76 7.98 18.23
C ARG A 114 2.02 6.79 18.80
N VAL A 115 1.99 5.69 18.05
CA VAL A 115 1.32 4.44 18.46
C VAL A 115 2.39 3.46 18.96
N VAL A 116 2.52 3.39 20.27
CA VAL A 116 3.51 2.54 20.95
C VAL A 116 2.82 1.87 22.13
N PRO A 117 2.22 0.70 21.93
CA PRO A 117 1.51 0.00 22.98
C PRO A 117 2.44 -0.34 24.16
N ASN A 118 1.85 -0.42 25.36
CA ASN A 118 2.55 -0.84 26.58
C ASN A 118 1.99 -2.14 27.19
N SER A 119 0.85 -2.61 26.68
CA SER A 119 0.20 -3.86 27.10
C SER A 119 0.72 -5.02 26.27
N ILE A 120 0.76 -6.23 26.84
CA ILE A 120 1.05 -7.46 26.06
C ILE A 120 -0.22 -8.08 25.45
N ASN A 121 -1.39 -7.56 25.79
CA ASN A 121 -2.70 -8.04 25.33
C ASN A 121 -3.49 -6.87 24.72
N ASP A 122 -4.16 -7.12 23.60
CA ASP A 122 -5.12 -6.20 22.95
C ASP A 122 -4.48 -4.82 22.66
N ASN A 123 -3.81 -4.72 21.52
CA ASN A 123 -3.10 -3.51 21.04
C ASN A 123 -3.59 -3.14 19.63
N ASP A 124 -4.88 -3.31 19.37
CA ASP A 124 -5.48 -3.00 18.09
C ASP A 124 -5.56 -1.47 17.92
N PHE A 125 -5.16 -0.99 16.75
CA PHE A 125 -5.26 0.42 16.41
C PHE A 125 -6.00 0.57 15.09
N ALA A 126 -7.12 1.26 15.12
CA ALA A 126 -7.85 1.62 13.93
C ALA A 126 -8.09 3.13 13.89
N ILE A 127 -7.91 3.73 12.72
CA ILE A 127 -8.32 5.11 12.48
C ILE A 127 -8.95 5.25 11.10
N THR A 128 -10.07 5.98 11.04
CA THR A 128 -10.81 6.12 9.79
C THR A 128 -11.38 7.52 9.59
N ASN A 129 -11.35 7.96 8.33
CA ASN A 129 -12.00 9.18 7.86
C ASN A 129 -11.46 10.48 8.50
N PHE A 130 -10.13 10.68 8.40
CA PHE A 130 -9.44 11.91 8.81
C PHE A 130 -8.45 12.38 7.75
N LYS A 131 -8.14 13.69 7.80
CA LYS A 131 -7.03 14.29 7.05
C LYS A 131 -5.91 14.70 8.00
N PHE A 132 -4.72 14.11 7.84
CA PHE A 132 -3.53 14.39 8.65
C PHE A 132 -2.54 15.24 7.85
N THR A 133 -2.37 16.49 8.28
CA THR A 133 -1.63 17.52 7.53
C THR A 133 -0.43 18.04 8.31
N GLY A 134 0.72 18.15 7.62
CA GLY A 134 1.87 18.92 8.10
C GLY A 134 2.65 18.29 9.26
N GLY A 135 2.46 17.01 9.54
CA GLY A 135 3.23 16.27 10.53
C GLY A 135 4.72 16.25 10.18
N HIS A 136 5.58 16.58 11.13
CA HIS A 136 7.02 16.68 10.91
C HIS A 136 7.83 16.00 12.03
N ALA A 137 8.52 14.91 11.70
CA ALA A 137 9.43 14.20 12.61
C ALA A 137 10.87 14.70 12.46
N THR A 138 11.43 15.32 13.50
CA THR A 138 12.86 15.70 13.56
C THR A 138 13.73 14.73 14.35
N ASP A 139 13.12 13.75 15.02
CA ASP A 139 13.82 12.75 15.83
C ASP A 139 14.09 11.47 15.03
N GLN A 140 14.65 10.46 15.69
CA GLN A 140 14.91 9.15 15.07
C GLN A 140 13.69 8.22 15.07
N ASN A 141 12.53 8.67 15.59
CA ASN A 141 11.29 7.89 15.62
C ASN A 141 10.40 8.35 14.45
N THR A 142 10.66 7.83 13.26
CA THR A 142 10.21 8.44 12.00
C THR A 142 8.73 8.13 11.69
N GLY A 143 8.14 8.63 10.60
CA GLY A 143 6.68 8.76 10.47
C GLY A 143 6.21 10.17 10.87
N GLY A 144 6.08 11.06 9.89
CA GLY A 144 5.75 12.48 10.14
C GLY A 144 4.32 12.64 10.65
N ALA A 145 3.38 11.86 10.10
CA ALA A 145 2.03 11.78 10.63
C ALA A 145 1.96 10.79 11.79
N ILE A 146 2.23 9.50 11.53
CA ILE A 146 2.11 8.44 12.53
C ILE A 146 3.37 7.58 12.56
N TYR A 147 3.93 7.44 13.76
CA TYR A 147 4.96 6.44 14.06
C TYR A 147 4.32 5.26 14.78
N PHE A 148 4.49 4.06 14.23
CA PHE A 148 4.14 2.79 14.85
C PHE A 148 5.38 2.07 15.34
N SER A 149 5.36 1.56 16.58
CA SER A 149 6.48 0.79 17.11
C SER A 149 6.06 -0.37 17.99
N GLY A 150 6.55 -1.56 17.64
CA GLY A 150 6.32 -2.80 18.39
C GLY A 150 7.39 -3.09 19.45
N THR A 151 8.34 -2.18 19.67
CA THR A 151 9.51 -2.43 20.54
C THR A 151 9.16 -2.62 22.01
N ASN A 152 8.06 -2.01 22.48
CA ASN A 152 7.59 -2.16 23.85
C ASN A 152 6.67 -3.38 23.99
N ALA A 153 5.75 -3.54 23.04
CA ALA A 153 4.88 -4.69 22.89
C ALA A 153 4.44 -4.78 21.43
N ALA A 154 4.16 -5.99 20.95
CA ALA A 154 3.66 -6.18 19.59
C ALA A 154 2.31 -5.48 19.41
N LEU A 155 2.10 -4.87 18.24
CA LEU A 155 0.78 -4.36 17.88
C LEU A 155 -0.17 -5.51 17.55
N GLY A 156 -1.46 -5.28 17.77
CA GLY A 156 -2.52 -6.17 17.30
C GLY A 156 -2.83 -5.91 15.83
N ALA A 157 -4.11 -5.80 15.49
CA ALA A 157 -4.55 -5.35 14.17
C ALA A 157 -4.33 -3.85 14.00
N ILE A 158 -3.75 -3.44 12.85
CA ILE A 158 -3.64 -2.05 12.45
C ILE A 158 -4.54 -1.82 11.24
N GLU A 159 -5.47 -0.87 11.34
CA GLU A 159 -6.38 -0.50 10.26
C GLU A 159 -6.38 1.01 10.00
N LEU A 160 -6.02 1.40 8.79
CA LEU A 160 -6.08 2.77 8.30
C LEU A 160 -7.02 2.79 7.11
N ASN A 161 -8.17 3.45 7.24
CA ASN A 161 -9.19 3.45 6.18
C ASN A 161 -9.77 4.84 5.88
N GLY A 162 -9.81 5.24 4.62
CA GLY A 162 -10.41 6.52 4.23
C GLY A 162 -9.64 7.74 4.75
N MET A 163 -8.32 7.61 4.90
CA MET A 163 -7.45 8.65 5.43
C MET A 163 -6.82 9.48 4.32
N ILE A 164 -6.57 10.76 4.59
CA ILE A 164 -5.78 11.65 3.72
C ILE A 164 -4.53 12.08 4.48
N PHE A 165 -3.34 11.67 4.04
CA PHE A 165 -2.06 12.10 4.58
C PHE A 165 -1.43 13.12 3.62
N SER A 166 -1.32 14.37 4.04
CA SER A 166 -0.84 15.45 3.17
C SER A 166 0.32 16.24 3.77
N ASN A 167 1.36 16.46 2.96
CA ASN A 167 2.51 17.30 3.32
C ASN A 167 3.17 16.89 4.64
N ASN A 168 3.23 15.60 4.95
CA ASN A 168 3.92 15.10 6.13
C ASN A 168 5.39 14.80 5.79
N GLN A 169 6.28 15.03 6.75
CA GLN A 169 7.71 14.89 6.57
C GLN A 169 8.38 14.13 7.72
N ALA A 170 9.31 13.25 7.38
CA ALA A 170 10.15 12.55 8.35
C ALA A 170 11.49 12.13 7.73
N TYR A 171 12.35 11.48 8.50
CA TYR A 171 13.54 10.84 7.91
C TYR A 171 13.19 9.54 7.16
N GLU A 172 12.23 8.75 7.63
CA GLU A 172 11.70 7.56 6.94
C GLU A 172 10.18 7.56 7.06
N GLY A 173 9.46 7.23 5.99
CA GLY A 173 8.00 7.27 6.02
C GLY A 173 7.48 8.69 6.24
N GLY A 174 7.44 9.54 5.20
CA GLY A 174 7.04 10.93 5.37
C GLY A 174 5.69 11.08 6.09
N ALA A 175 4.73 10.22 5.78
CA ALA A 175 3.48 10.08 6.54
C ALA A 175 3.58 9.00 7.62
N LEU A 176 3.83 7.75 7.22
CA LEU A 176 3.70 6.58 8.09
C LEU A 176 5.02 5.83 8.17
N HIS A 177 5.40 5.47 9.40
CA HIS A 177 6.52 4.56 9.61
C HIS A 177 6.15 3.42 10.53
N PHE A 178 6.42 2.19 10.08
CA PHE A 178 6.24 0.96 10.84
C PHE A 178 7.60 0.40 11.25
N ASN A 179 7.98 0.62 12.51
CA ASN A 179 9.26 0.17 13.05
C ASN A 179 9.11 -1.05 13.94
N GLU A 180 9.48 -2.22 13.40
CA GLU A 180 9.44 -3.49 14.13
C GLU A 180 8.10 -3.72 14.82
N THR A 181 7.02 -3.33 14.15
CA THR A 181 5.67 -3.36 14.71
C THR A 181 5.23 -4.76 15.06
N SER A 182 5.64 -5.74 14.24
CA SER A 182 5.26 -7.14 14.39
C SER A 182 3.75 -7.22 14.67
N ALA A 183 2.94 -6.58 13.84
CA ALA A 183 1.49 -6.52 14.01
C ALA A 183 0.84 -7.89 13.73
N ASP A 184 -0.34 -8.13 14.30
CA ASP A 184 -1.16 -9.30 13.96
C ASP A 184 -1.75 -9.17 12.55
N SER A 185 -2.07 -7.95 12.12
CA SER A 185 -2.42 -7.64 10.73
C SER A 185 -2.21 -6.16 10.41
N LEU A 186 -2.02 -5.83 9.13
CA LEU A 186 -2.02 -4.46 8.62
C LEU A 186 -2.99 -4.35 7.44
N ARG A 187 -3.94 -3.42 7.55
CA ARG A 187 -4.85 -3.02 6.46
C ARG A 187 -4.75 -1.53 6.23
N ILE A 188 -4.36 -1.14 5.01
CA ILE A 188 -4.29 0.24 4.54
C ILE A 188 -5.19 0.33 3.32
N HIS A 189 -6.44 0.78 3.51
CA HIS A 189 -7.46 0.78 2.45
C HIS A 189 -7.97 2.19 2.16
N ASN A 190 -8.27 2.49 0.91
CA ASN A 190 -8.96 3.73 0.52
C ASN A 190 -8.27 5.01 1.01
N ASN A 191 -6.94 5.03 1.03
CA ASN A 191 -6.17 6.15 1.58
C ASN A 191 -5.55 7.01 0.47
N THR A 192 -5.38 8.29 0.74
CA THR A 192 -4.66 9.23 -0.13
C THR A 192 -3.39 9.72 0.55
N TYR A 193 -2.26 9.61 -0.12
CA TYR A 193 -0.95 10.10 0.30
C TYR A 193 -0.46 11.16 -0.70
N LEU A 194 -0.55 12.42 -0.31
CA LEU A 194 -0.28 13.57 -1.20
C LEU A 194 0.89 14.42 -0.69
N GLY A 195 1.97 14.52 -1.47
CA GLY A 195 3.05 15.46 -1.17
C GLY A 195 3.84 15.12 0.09
N ASN A 196 3.87 13.86 0.54
CA ASN A 196 4.64 13.47 1.71
C ASN A 196 6.13 13.30 1.33
N SER A 197 7.03 13.59 2.27
CA SER A 197 8.46 13.60 2.01
C SER A 197 9.27 12.88 3.09
N ALA A 198 10.14 11.96 2.67
CA ALA A 198 11.12 11.31 3.55
C ALA A 198 12.54 11.79 3.24
N GLY A 199 13.36 11.96 4.27
CA GLY A 199 14.79 12.26 4.10
C GLY A 199 15.60 11.10 3.51
N ASN A 200 15.16 9.86 3.75
CA ASN A 200 15.88 8.64 3.37
C ASN A 200 15.01 7.69 2.54
N VAL A 201 13.96 7.11 3.12
CA VAL A 201 13.21 6.03 2.45
C VAL A 201 11.71 6.11 2.66
N GLY A 202 10.94 5.77 1.63
CA GLY A 202 9.48 5.70 1.71
C GLY A 202 8.85 7.07 1.87
N GLY A 203 8.77 7.86 0.79
CA GLY A 203 8.30 9.25 0.87
C GLY A 203 6.94 9.41 1.54
N ALA A 204 6.03 8.45 1.36
CA ALA A 204 4.78 8.36 2.12
C ALA A 204 4.89 7.33 3.26
N ILE A 205 5.23 6.09 2.93
CA ILE A 205 5.21 4.96 3.86
C ILE A 205 6.56 4.26 3.84
N SER A 206 7.10 4.00 5.03
CA SER A 206 8.23 3.07 5.22
C SER A 206 7.85 2.03 6.25
N GLY A 207 8.19 0.77 6.01
CA GLY A 207 7.92 -0.32 6.93
C GLY A 207 9.01 -1.38 6.97
N TYR A 208 9.35 -1.80 8.18
CA TYR A 208 10.30 -2.87 8.46
C TYR A 208 9.76 -3.79 9.55
N ARG A 209 9.66 -5.10 9.26
CA ARG A 209 9.03 -6.12 10.15
C ARG A 209 7.62 -5.68 10.58
N VAL A 210 6.79 -5.46 9.58
CA VAL A 210 5.49 -4.81 9.74
C VAL A 210 4.49 -5.75 10.41
N VAL A 211 4.43 -7.00 9.96
CA VAL A 211 3.54 -8.05 10.50
C VAL A 211 4.34 -9.26 10.97
N LYS A 212 3.83 -10.00 11.97
CA LYS A 212 4.48 -11.20 12.52
C LYS A 212 4.58 -12.31 11.45
N PRO A 213 5.66 -13.11 11.44
CA PRO A 213 5.72 -14.34 10.66
C PRO A 213 4.57 -15.30 10.99
N GLY A 214 3.97 -15.93 9.97
CA GLY A 214 2.83 -16.84 10.10
C GLY A 214 1.46 -16.17 10.26
N MET A 215 1.38 -14.84 10.08
CA MET A 215 0.12 -14.10 10.06
C MET A 215 -0.32 -13.78 8.64
N THR A 216 -1.63 -13.72 8.43
CA THR A 216 -2.25 -13.87 7.10
C THR A 216 -2.55 -12.57 6.36
N ARG A 217 -2.17 -11.39 6.90
CA ARG A 217 -2.74 -10.14 6.37
C ARG A 217 -1.85 -8.91 6.47
N LEU A 218 -1.19 -8.62 5.34
CA LEU A 218 -0.62 -7.30 5.01
C LEU A 218 -1.22 -6.84 3.69
N GLU A 219 -2.13 -5.86 3.75
CA GLU A 219 -2.92 -5.39 2.61
C GLU A 219 -2.78 -3.87 2.46
N ILE A 220 -2.45 -3.42 1.24
CA ILE A 220 -2.52 -2.02 0.82
C ILE A 220 -3.40 -1.95 -0.42
N LEU A 221 -4.62 -1.44 -0.27
CA LEU A 221 -5.66 -1.54 -1.30
C LEU A 221 -6.27 -0.19 -1.63
N HIS A 222 -6.68 0.00 -2.89
CA HIS A 222 -7.50 1.11 -3.35
C HIS A 222 -6.95 2.49 -2.93
N SER A 223 -5.63 2.64 -2.86
CA SER A 223 -4.98 3.82 -2.32
C SER A 223 -4.25 4.62 -3.39
N HIS A 224 -4.21 5.94 -3.20
CA HIS A 224 -3.60 6.89 -4.14
C HIS A 224 -2.35 7.54 -3.53
N PHE A 225 -1.21 7.34 -4.16
CA PHE A 225 0.09 7.88 -3.77
C PHE A 225 0.55 8.86 -4.84
N ALA A 226 0.39 10.16 -4.57
CA ALA A 226 0.75 11.22 -5.49
C ALA A 226 1.77 12.20 -4.92
N ASP A 227 2.71 12.62 -5.77
CA ASP A 227 3.68 13.68 -5.48
C ASP A 227 4.54 13.42 -4.23
N ASN A 228 4.72 12.15 -3.84
CA ASN A 228 5.53 11.82 -2.68
C ASN A 228 7.01 11.76 -3.08
N SER A 229 7.90 12.12 -2.15
CA SER A 229 9.33 12.19 -2.42
C SER A 229 10.20 11.54 -1.35
N SER A 230 11.31 10.93 -1.74
CA SER A 230 12.34 10.44 -0.83
C SER A 230 13.72 10.97 -1.22
N GLY A 231 14.47 11.48 -0.24
CA GLY A 231 15.86 11.90 -0.39
C GLY A 231 16.84 10.75 -0.64
N GLY A 232 16.41 9.50 -0.44
CA GLY A 232 17.11 8.28 -0.84
C GLY A 232 16.24 7.45 -1.78
N SER A 233 15.68 6.33 -1.30
CA SER A 233 14.95 5.36 -2.13
C SER A 233 13.45 5.29 -1.84
N ALA A 234 12.65 4.79 -2.78
CA ALA A 234 11.20 4.59 -2.65
C ALA A 234 10.45 5.90 -2.40
N GLY A 235 10.15 6.63 -3.48
CA GLY A 235 9.48 7.94 -3.40
C GLY A 235 8.08 7.88 -2.78
N ALA A 236 7.40 6.73 -2.81
CA ALA A 236 6.11 6.53 -2.14
C ALA A 236 6.18 5.49 -1.01
N LEU A 237 6.44 4.23 -1.35
CA LEU A 237 6.23 3.09 -0.46
C LEU A 237 7.48 2.22 -0.41
N PHE A 238 8.00 2.00 0.79
CA PHE A 238 9.05 1.02 1.05
C PHE A 238 8.57 0.01 2.06
N LEU A 239 8.60 -1.27 1.70
CA LEU A 239 8.23 -2.36 2.61
C LEU A 239 9.29 -3.44 2.61
N ARG A 240 9.74 -3.78 3.82
CA ARG A 240 10.51 -4.98 4.09
C ARG A 240 9.85 -5.81 5.17
N ASN A 241 9.59 -7.06 4.85
CA ASN A 241 8.98 -7.99 5.79
C ASN A 241 9.67 -9.35 5.77
N GLU A 242 9.41 -10.15 6.79
CA GLU A 242 9.86 -11.53 6.89
C GLU A 242 8.70 -12.46 6.54
N ALA A 243 8.99 -13.58 5.86
CA ALA A 243 8.02 -14.50 5.30
C ALA A 243 6.90 -14.83 6.31
N ALA A 244 5.77 -14.15 6.15
CA ALA A 244 4.61 -14.25 7.02
C ALA A 244 3.45 -14.95 6.32
N GLU A 245 3.22 -14.52 5.08
CA GLU A 245 2.31 -15.00 4.04
C GLU A 245 2.43 -13.98 2.90
N THR A 246 1.63 -14.09 1.84
CA THR A 246 1.63 -13.11 0.76
C THR A 246 1.14 -11.74 1.22
N ALA A 247 1.94 -10.70 0.98
CA ALA A 247 1.54 -9.31 1.11
C ALA A 247 0.84 -8.85 -0.17
N VAL A 248 -0.29 -8.16 -0.06
CA VAL A 248 -1.12 -7.77 -1.21
C VAL A 248 -1.10 -6.25 -1.38
N LEU A 249 -0.71 -5.81 -2.57
CA LEU A 249 -0.86 -4.45 -3.07
C LEU A 249 -1.80 -4.53 -4.26
N GLU A 250 -3.01 -4.00 -4.12
CA GLU A 250 -4.03 -4.16 -5.17
C GLU A 250 -4.84 -2.90 -5.40
N ASP A 251 -5.13 -2.59 -6.66
CA ASP A 251 -5.94 -1.45 -7.07
C ASP A 251 -5.39 -0.08 -6.61
N ASN A 252 -4.06 0.06 -6.47
CA ASN A 252 -3.42 1.32 -6.07
C ASN A 252 -2.91 2.13 -7.26
N GLN A 253 -2.78 3.44 -7.02
CA GLN A 253 -2.19 4.39 -7.97
C GLN A 253 -0.94 5.02 -7.38
N PHE A 254 0.19 4.90 -8.06
CA PHE A 254 1.45 5.54 -7.74
C PHE A 254 1.79 6.53 -8.86
N ILE A 255 1.53 7.81 -8.63
CA ILE A 255 1.63 8.86 -9.63
C ILE A 255 2.64 9.93 -9.21
N ASN A 256 3.58 10.25 -10.10
CA ASN A 256 4.53 11.36 -9.91
C ASN A 256 5.33 11.28 -8.58
N ASN A 257 5.69 10.07 -8.14
CA ASN A 257 6.53 9.90 -6.97
C ASN A 257 8.01 9.93 -7.37
N VAL A 258 8.85 10.53 -6.52
CA VAL A 258 10.25 10.83 -6.84
C VAL A 258 11.18 10.30 -5.78
N ALA A 259 12.19 9.53 -6.19
CA ALA A 259 13.32 9.15 -5.35
C ALA A 259 14.62 9.73 -5.92
N VAL A 260 15.45 10.33 -5.06
CA VAL A 260 16.78 10.84 -5.47
C VAL A 260 17.70 9.70 -5.91
N ASP A 261 17.63 8.54 -5.24
CA ASP A 261 18.46 7.38 -5.54
C ASP A 261 17.71 6.34 -6.39
N ASN A 262 17.07 5.34 -5.77
CA ASN A 262 16.43 4.21 -6.48
C ASN A 262 14.94 4.13 -6.15
N MET A 263 14.17 3.38 -6.93
CA MET A 263 12.78 3.03 -6.65
C MET A 263 11.91 4.31 -6.62
N GLY A 264 11.58 4.89 -7.77
CA GLY A 264 10.87 6.16 -7.82
C GLY A 264 9.51 6.14 -7.11
N ALA A 265 8.79 5.01 -7.14
CA ALA A 265 7.60 4.82 -6.34
C ALA A 265 7.77 3.77 -5.24
N VAL A 266 8.02 2.52 -5.60
CA VAL A 266 7.83 1.38 -4.70
C VAL A 266 9.08 0.51 -4.61
N GLY A 267 9.49 0.22 -3.37
CA GLY A 267 10.53 -0.75 -3.05
C GLY A 267 9.99 -1.90 -2.20
N LEU A 268 10.08 -3.13 -2.71
CA LEU A 268 9.62 -4.33 -2.01
C LEU A 268 10.80 -5.25 -1.73
N GLY A 269 11.01 -5.58 -0.46
CA GLY A 269 12.13 -6.40 -0.03
C GLY A 269 11.77 -7.43 1.02
N ALA A 270 12.63 -8.45 1.15
CA ALA A 270 12.58 -9.36 2.27
C ALA A 270 13.65 -9.03 3.34
N ILE A 271 13.62 -9.75 4.45
CA ILE A 271 14.57 -9.57 5.57
C ILE A 271 15.51 -10.76 5.72
N PHE A 272 14.99 -11.98 5.88
CA PHE A 272 15.79 -13.20 6.09
C PHE A 272 15.41 -14.33 5.13
N ASP A 273 14.10 -14.55 4.95
CA ASP A 273 13.54 -15.50 3.99
C ASP A 273 12.82 -14.75 2.87
N ASN A 274 12.51 -15.43 1.76
CA ASN A 274 11.77 -14.85 0.65
C ASN A 274 10.39 -14.35 1.11
N GLN A 275 10.17 -13.04 1.04
CA GLN A 275 8.84 -12.45 1.21
C GLN A 275 8.13 -12.42 -0.14
N THR A 276 6.88 -12.88 -0.18
CA THR A 276 6.04 -12.82 -1.38
C THR A 276 5.15 -11.59 -1.35
N PHE A 277 5.11 -10.86 -2.47
CA PHE A 277 4.19 -9.75 -2.71
C PHE A 277 3.36 -10.03 -3.95
N GLU A 278 2.05 -9.86 -3.86
CA GLU A 278 1.13 -9.79 -4.99
C GLU A 278 0.82 -8.31 -5.27
N VAL A 279 1.02 -7.90 -6.52
CA VAL A 279 0.88 -6.54 -7.02
C VAL A 279 -0.10 -6.60 -8.19
N ASN A 280 -1.38 -6.53 -7.87
CA ASN A 280 -2.48 -6.78 -8.81
C ASN A 280 -3.17 -5.47 -9.20
N ARG A 281 -3.41 -5.23 -10.49
CA ARG A 281 -4.21 -4.08 -10.96
C ARG A 281 -3.75 -2.72 -10.42
N ASN A 282 -2.44 -2.53 -10.33
CA ASN A 282 -1.87 -1.26 -9.90
C ASN A 282 -1.45 -0.40 -11.10
N VAL A 283 -1.47 0.91 -10.90
CA VAL A 283 -1.00 1.90 -11.88
C VAL A 283 0.23 2.61 -11.36
N PHE A 284 1.31 2.58 -12.14
CA PHE A 284 2.55 3.30 -11.87
C PHE A 284 2.82 4.27 -13.01
N MET A 285 2.66 5.56 -12.74
CA MET A 285 2.81 6.59 -13.76
C MET A 285 3.69 7.75 -13.34
N PHE A 286 4.52 8.23 -14.27
CA PHE A 286 5.35 9.42 -14.08
C PHE A 286 6.30 9.37 -12.89
N ASN A 287 6.58 8.18 -12.35
CA ASN A 287 7.47 8.04 -11.21
C ASN A 287 8.93 8.14 -11.67
N GLN A 288 9.78 8.74 -10.83
CA GLN A 288 11.16 9.06 -11.19
C GLN A 288 12.14 8.58 -10.13
N ALA A 289 13.19 7.90 -10.57
CA ALA A 289 14.37 7.60 -9.75
C ALA A 289 15.61 8.25 -10.35
N GLY A 290 16.53 8.74 -9.50
CA GLY A 290 17.81 9.27 -9.99
C GLY A 290 18.77 8.21 -10.51
N THR A 291 18.57 6.93 -10.15
CA THR A 291 19.46 5.80 -10.47
C THR A 291 18.67 4.63 -11.07
N ASN A 292 18.00 3.79 -10.26
CA ASN A 292 17.34 2.59 -10.75
C ASN A 292 15.84 2.60 -10.50
N SER A 293 15.08 1.99 -11.40
CA SER A 293 13.65 1.69 -11.22
C SER A 293 12.78 2.91 -11.00
N GLY A 294 12.28 3.52 -12.08
CA GLY A 294 11.39 4.68 -11.94
C GLY A 294 10.08 4.31 -11.22
N ALA A 295 9.53 3.11 -11.43
CA ALA A 295 8.32 2.67 -10.74
C ALA A 295 8.62 1.72 -9.56
N LEU A 296 8.90 0.44 -9.82
CA LEU A 296 8.91 -0.60 -8.79
C LEU A 296 10.16 -1.47 -8.86
N GLU A 297 10.85 -1.59 -7.72
CA GLU A 297 12.00 -2.49 -7.56
C GLU A 297 11.69 -3.65 -6.61
N ALA A 298 12.01 -4.87 -7.05
CA ALA A 298 12.11 -6.04 -6.18
C ALA A 298 13.56 -6.22 -5.71
N THR A 299 13.75 -6.32 -4.40
CA THR A 299 15.08 -6.37 -3.77
C THR A 299 15.13 -7.37 -2.61
N TYR A 300 16.33 -7.63 -2.08
CA TYR A 300 16.55 -8.47 -0.88
C TYR A 300 15.78 -9.80 -0.89
N ALA A 301 15.92 -10.61 -1.94
CA ALA A 301 15.25 -11.91 -2.10
C ALA A 301 13.70 -11.87 -2.10
N ALA A 302 13.07 -10.71 -2.31
CA ALA A 302 11.62 -10.63 -2.48
C ALA A 302 11.17 -11.37 -3.75
N ILE A 303 10.01 -12.02 -3.66
CA ILE A 303 9.28 -12.57 -4.80
C ILE A 303 8.07 -11.67 -5.04
N VAL A 304 8.02 -10.99 -6.18
CA VAL A 304 6.94 -10.06 -6.52
C VAL A 304 6.18 -10.62 -7.73
N TYR A 305 4.92 -10.97 -7.53
CA TYR A 305 3.96 -11.32 -8.56
C TYR A 305 3.24 -10.05 -8.98
N ILE A 306 3.54 -9.56 -10.17
CA ILE A 306 2.88 -8.39 -10.76
C ILE A 306 1.89 -8.91 -11.78
N GLN A 307 0.64 -8.50 -11.64
CA GLN A 307 -0.42 -8.94 -12.53
C GLN A 307 -1.36 -7.79 -12.90
N ASP A 308 -1.86 -7.78 -14.14
CA ASP A 308 -2.87 -6.84 -14.63
C ASP A 308 -2.50 -5.38 -14.36
N SER A 309 -1.22 -5.02 -14.39
CA SER A 309 -0.73 -3.73 -13.92
C SER A 309 -0.19 -2.87 -15.06
N LEU A 310 -0.33 -1.55 -14.93
CA LEU A 310 0.16 -0.56 -15.89
C LEU A 310 1.39 0.16 -15.36
N PHE A 311 2.44 0.24 -16.18
CA PHE A 311 3.62 1.06 -15.94
C PHE A 311 3.84 1.98 -17.12
N ALA A 312 3.61 3.28 -16.95
CA ALA A 312 3.77 4.24 -18.05
C ALA A 312 4.50 5.52 -17.65
N PHE A 313 5.33 6.04 -18.56
CA PHE A 313 6.04 7.32 -18.38
C PHE A 313 6.94 7.40 -17.14
N ASN A 314 7.35 6.27 -16.59
CA ASN A 314 8.30 6.24 -15.49
C ASN A 314 9.72 6.44 -16.02
N SER A 315 10.61 7.04 -15.20
CA SER A 315 11.96 7.39 -15.63
C SER A 315 13.04 7.04 -14.60
N ALA A 316 14.18 6.57 -15.08
CA ALA A 316 15.37 6.31 -14.26
C ALA A 316 16.67 6.46 -15.07
N GLN A 317 17.83 6.14 -14.47
CA GLN A 317 19.02 5.86 -15.27
C GLN A 317 18.97 4.44 -15.84
N ARG A 318 18.47 3.47 -15.07
CA ARG A 318 18.29 2.07 -15.51
C ARG A 318 16.94 1.53 -15.07
N GLY A 319 16.22 0.86 -15.96
CA GLY A 319 14.90 0.32 -15.65
C GLY A 319 13.89 1.45 -15.42
N GLY A 320 13.41 2.10 -16.48
CA GLY A 320 12.46 3.21 -16.32
C GLY A 320 11.21 2.79 -15.56
N ALA A 321 10.66 1.59 -15.80
CA ALA A 321 9.58 1.03 -15.00
C ALA A 321 10.08 0.08 -13.90
N LEU A 322 10.59 -1.08 -14.29
CA LEU A 322 10.82 -2.20 -13.37
C LEU A 322 12.29 -2.57 -13.26
N THR A 323 12.69 -2.94 -12.04
CA THR A 323 14.00 -3.51 -11.77
C THR A 323 13.94 -4.65 -10.75
N SER A 324 14.79 -5.65 -10.92
CA SER A 324 15.09 -6.66 -9.89
C SER A 324 16.58 -6.63 -9.55
N VAL A 325 16.90 -6.56 -8.26
CA VAL A 325 18.28 -6.33 -7.76
C VAL A 325 18.67 -7.33 -6.67
N ILE A 326 19.89 -7.90 -6.82
CA ILE A 326 20.66 -8.72 -5.85
C ILE A 326 19.89 -9.89 -5.18
N ASP A 327 20.63 -10.79 -4.53
CA ASP A 327 20.09 -11.85 -3.64
C ASP A 327 18.92 -12.67 -4.21
N ASP A 328 18.92 -12.94 -5.53
CA ASP A 328 17.93 -13.77 -6.22
C ASP A 328 16.47 -13.26 -6.15
N ALA A 329 16.28 -11.96 -5.91
CA ALA A 329 14.98 -11.30 -6.02
C ALA A 329 14.32 -11.66 -7.36
N LEU A 330 13.02 -11.92 -7.34
CA LEU A 330 12.29 -12.46 -8.48
C LEU A 330 11.05 -11.62 -8.75
N ILE A 331 10.94 -11.13 -9.99
CA ILE A 331 9.69 -10.58 -10.51
C ILE A 331 9.03 -11.63 -11.41
N ARG A 332 7.75 -11.92 -11.16
CA ARG A 332 6.86 -12.63 -12.09
C ARG A 332 5.88 -11.62 -12.63
N LEU A 333 6.01 -11.29 -13.90
CA LEU A 333 5.24 -10.24 -14.54
C LEU A 333 4.22 -10.89 -15.47
N ASN A 334 2.92 -10.67 -15.22
CA ASN A 334 1.85 -11.33 -15.96
C ASN A 334 0.80 -10.33 -16.43
N ALA A 335 0.28 -10.51 -17.66
CA ALA A 335 -0.88 -9.74 -18.15
C ALA A 335 -0.73 -8.21 -17.91
N SER A 336 0.47 -7.66 -18.06
CA SER A 336 0.78 -6.28 -17.68
C SER A 336 1.30 -5.47 -18.87
N THR A 337 1.13 -4.15 -18.82
CA THR A 337 1.53 -3.23 -19.90
C THR A 337 2.61 -2.27 -19.40
N LEU A 338 3.77 -2.29 -20.03
CA LEU A 338 4.90 -1.40 -19.79
C LEU A 338 5.16 -0.58 -21.06
N VAL A 339 4.87 0.72 -21.02
CA VAL A 339 4.93 1.59 -22.21
C VAL A 339 5.45 2.99 -21.91
N HIS A 340 6.17 3.59 -22.85
CA HIS A 340 6.64 4.99 -22.74
C HIS A 340 7.50 5.27 -21.51
N ASN A 341 8.11 4.25 -20.93
CA ASN A 341 9.08 4.42 -19.86
C ASN A 341 10.44 4.79 -20.46
N SER A 342 11.31 5.40 -19.65
CA SER A 342 12.59 5.92 -20.12
C SER A 342 13.73 5.62 -19.17
N ALA A 343 14.87 5.22 -19.71
CA ALA A 343 16.12 5.07 -18.98
C ALA A 343 17.22 5.86 -19.69
N SER A 344 18.02 6.63 -18.95
CA SER A 344 19.13 7.38 -19.58
C SER A 344 20.38 6.53 -19.86
N ILE A 345 20.46 5.32 -19.30
CA ILE A 345 21.58 4.38 -19.50
C ILE A 345 21.11 3.12 -20.24
N SER A 346 20.13 2.38 -19.72
CA SER A 346 19.62 1.16 -20.39
C SER A 346 18.36 0.58 -19.76
N GLY A 347 17.58 -0.16 -20.56
CA GLY A 347 16.38 -0.84 -20.11
C GLY A 347 15.28 0.17 -19.80
N ASP A 348 14.70 0.77 -20.82
CA ASP A 348 13.68 1.80 -20.68
C ASP A 348 12.46 1.29 -19.93
N ASN A 349 12.02 0.07 -20.22
CA ASN A 349 10.98 -0.60 -19.48
C ASN A 349 11.56 -1.44 -18.33
N ILE A 350 12.52 -2.31 -18.62
CA ILE A 350 13.00 -3.32 -17.67
C ILE A 350 14.53 -3.35 -17.62
N HIS A 351 15.10 -3.35 -16.40
CA HIS A 351 16.50 -3.64 -16.18
C HIS A 351 16.69 -4.70 -15.08
N ILE A 352 17.53 -5.71 -15.31
CA ILE A 352 17.80 -6.75 -14.30
C ILE A 352 19.27 -6.78 -13.91
N PHE A 353 19.56 -6.65 -12.62
CA PHE A 353 20.91 -6.59 -12.08
C PHE A 353 21.39 -7.94 -11.52
N SER A 354 22.67 -8.25 -11.75
CA SER A 354 23.40 -9.31 -11.06
C SER A 354 22.67 -10.66 -11.10
N THR A 355 22.17 -11.15 -9.96
CA THR A 355 21.43 -12.41 -9.81
C THR A 355 19.91 -12.22 -9.73
N GLY A 356 19.42 -10.98 -9.87
CA GLY A 356 17.99 -10.70 -10.00
C GLY A 356 17.37 -11.44 -11.18
N ARG A 357 16.07 -11.68 -11.11
CA ARG A 357 15.34 -12.48 -12.11
C ARG A 357 14.02 -11.86 -12.48
N ILE A 358 13.60 -12.15 -13.71
CA ILE A 358 12.26 -11.84 -14.20
C ILE A 358 11.71 -13.02 -15.00
N ILE A 359 10.43 -13.30 -14.80
CA ILE A 359 9.66 -14.29 -15.56
C ILE A 359 8.44 -13.57 -16.13
N PRO A 360 8.52 -13.04 -17.36
CA PRO A 360 7.39 -12.34 -17.99
C PRO A 360 6.52 -13.29 -18.82
N SER A 361 5.21 -13.22 -18.64
CA SER A 361 4.22 -13.88 -19.51
C SER A 361 3.04 -12.98 -19.84
N ARG A 362 2.48 -13.03 -21.06
CA ARG A 362 1.28 -12.26 -21.43
C ARG A 362 1.41 -10.75 -21.27
N ASN A 363 2.62 -10.19 -21.42
CA ASN A 363 2.82 -8.75 -21.25
C ASN A 363 2.98 -8.02 -22.57
N ILE A 364 2.64 -6.73 -22.56
CA ILE A 364 3.07 -5.77 -23.57
C ILE A 364 4.25 -4.98 -23.00
N ILE A 365 5.39 -5.02 -23.67
CA ILE A 365 6.60 -4.27 -23.29
C ILE A 365 7.04 -3.50 -24.53
N ALA A 366 6.67 -2.22 -24.61
CA ALA A 366 6.81 -1.47 -25.86
C ALA A 366 7.12 0.01 -25.64
N HIS A 367 7.33 0.70 -26.75
CA HIS A 367 7.51 2.13 -26.89
C HIS A 367 8.55 2.71 -25.93
N PRO A 368 9.79 2.20 -25.93
CA PRO A 368 10.87 2.79 -25.15
C PRO A 368 11.17 4.20 -25.69
N VAL A 369 11.48 5.14 -24.80
CA VAL A 369 11.64 6.57 -25.16
C VAL A 369 13.05 6.88 -25.71
N ASN A 370 14.09 6.32 -25.09
CA ASN A 370 15.49 6.67 -25.34
C ASN A 370 16.33 5.50 -25.86
N GLY A 371 15.89 4.25 -25.67
CA GLY A 371 16.70 3.10 -26.01
C GLY A 371 15.90 1.81 -26.12
N ASP A 372 16.47 0.76 -25.52
CA ASP A 372 15.98 -0.60 -25.57
C ASP A 372 14.94 -0.85 -24.47
N ASN A 373 13.87 -1.59 -24.78
CA ASN A 373 12.88 -2.05 -23.80
C ASN A 373 13.53 -2.75 -22.59
N CYS A 374 14.43 -3.69 -22.87
CA CYS A 374 15.04 -4.56 -21.87
C CYS A 374 16.56 -4.40 -21.84
N ALA A 375 17.15 -4.50 -20.66
CA ALA A 375 18.60 -4.61 -20.49
C ALA A 375 18.98 -5.42 -19.23
N GLY A 376 20.26 -5.80 -19.16
CA GLY A 376 20.82 -6.55 -18.04
C GLY A 376 20.76 -8.07 -18.24
N VAL A 377 20.84 -8.82 -17.13
CA VAL A 377 20.84 -10.29 -17.16
C VAL A 377 19.41 -10.79 -16.92
N LEU A 378 18.64 -11.00 -17.98
CA LEU A 378 17.29 -11.54 -17.86
C LEU A 378 17.35 -13.03 -17.45
N GLY A 379 17.45 -13.30 -16.15
CA GLY A 379 17.42 -14.66 -15.61
C GLY A 379 16.00 -15.23 -15.65
N THR A 380 15.66 -15.94 -16.74
CA THR A 380 14.29 -16.47 -16.99
C THR A 380 14.05 -17.90 -16.49
N THR A 381 14.88 -18.41 -15.59
CA THR A 381 14.76 -19.81 -15.12
C THR A 381 13.65 -19.94 -14.06
N PRO A 382 12.68 -20.87 -14.20
CA PRO A 382 12.50 -21.82 -15.31
C PRO A 382 11.81 -21.19 -16.54
N GLN A 383 12.39 -21.45 -17.71
CA GLN A 383 11.98 -20.87 -19.00
C GLN A 383 10.54 -21.18 -19.42
N GLY A 384 9.96 -22.30 -18.96
CA GLY A 384 8.61 -22.74 -19.34
C GLY A 384 7.46 -21.85 -18.85
N ASN A 385 7.74 -20.86 -18.01
CA ASN A 385 6.76 -19.89 -17.54
C ASN A 385 6.88 -18.52 -18.23
N VAL A 386 7.69 -18.44 -19.30
CA VAL A 386 7.85 -17.25 -20.14
C VAL A 386 7.15 -17.50 -21.47
N GLY A 387 6.32 -16.55 -21.93
CA GLY A 387 5.65 -16.65 -23.23
C GLY A 387 4.45 -15.70 -23.37
N ASN A 388 3.88 -15.63 -24.58
CA ASN A 388 2.76 -14.74 -24.93
C ASN A 388 3.07 -13.25 -24.69
N ASN A 389 4.33 -12.83 -24.76
CA ASN A 389 4.66 -11.41 -24.63
C ASN A 389 4.67 -10.74 -26.01
N ILE A 390 4.35 -9.45 -26.07
CA ILE A 390 4.55 -8.61 -27.26
C ILE A 390 5.62 -7.58 -26.93
N THR A 391 6.67 -7.53 -27.75
CA THR A 391 7.74 -6.52 -27.66
C THR A 391 7.87 -5.80 -29.00
N ASP A 392 8.14 -4.49 -29.01
CA ASP A 392 8.31 -3.74 -30.26
C ASP A 392 9.77 -3.60 -30.71
N ASP A 393 10.70 -4.15 -29.93
CA ASP A 393 12.11 -4.27 -30.28
C ASP A 393 12.66 -5.67 -29.93
N ALA A 394 13.91 -5.92 -30.35
CA ALA A 394 14.59 -7.17 -30.09
C ALA A 394 15.26 -7.19 -28.70
N SER A 395 15.38 -6.07 -27.98
CA SER A 395 16.26 -5.97 -26.81
C SER A 395 15.94 -6.96 -25.67
N CYS A 396 14.72 -7.48 -25.68
CA CYS A 396 14.29 -8.56 -24.81
C CYS A 396 14.67 -9.96 -25.37
N GLU A 397 15.76 -10.11 -26.14
CA GLU A 397 16.14 -11.30 -26.96
C GLU A 397 16.08 -12.67 -26.23
N LEU A 398 16.23 -12.69 -24.90
CA LEU A 398 16.06 -13.94 -24.12
C LEU A 398 14.61 -14.43 -24.08
N LEU A 399 13.64 -13.54 -24.31
CA LEU A 399 12.22 -13.84 -24.50
C LEU A 399 11.92 -14.31 -25.92
N ASP A 400 12.66 -13.85 -26.93
CA ASP A 400 12.42 -14.16 -28.35
C ASP A 400 12.81 -15.59 -28.72
N SER A 401 13.67 -16.22 -27.92
CA SER A 401 13.98 -17.65 -28.01
C SER A 401 12.95 -18.55 -27.32
N MET A 402 11.96 -17.96 -26.64
CA MET A 402 10.88 -18.68 -25.97
C MET A 402 9.64 -18.80 -26.86
N PRO A 403 8.86 -19.88 -26.74
CA PRO A 403 7.61 -20.02 -27.48
C PRO A 403 6.67 -18.83 -27.21
N LEU A 404 6.07 -18.30 -28.27
CA LEU A 404 4.95 -17.34 -28.22
C LEU A 404 5.31 -15.91 -27.76
N THR A 405 6.58 -15.52 -27.69
CA THR A 405 6.92 -14.09 -27.69
C THR A 405 6.89 -13.55 -29.13
N THR A 406 6.21 -12.43 -29.34
CA THR A 406 6.03 -11.81 -30.65
C THR A 406 6.71 -10.44 -30.68
N GLN A 407 7.64 -10.27 -31.62
CA GLN A 407 8.22 -8.96 -31.89
C GLN A 407 7.33 -8.20 -32.89
N ALA A 408 6.49 -7.29 -32.41
CA ALA A 408 5.57 -6.48 -33.21
C ALA A 408 5.15 -5.19 -32.48
N ASP A 409 4.66 -4.21 -33.23
CA ASP A 409 3.93 -3.08 -32.64
C ASP A 409 2.65 -3.61 -31.97
N PRO A 410 2.43 -3.36 -30.66
CA PRO A 410 1.22 -3.81 -29.97
C PRO A 410 -0.05 -3.09 -30.40
N LEU A 411 0.03 -2.01 -31.21
CA LEU A 411 -1.12 -1.24 -31.69
C LEU A 411 -2.04 -0.80 -30.54
N LEU A 412 -1.52 0.06 -29.67
CA LEU A 412 -2.24 0.57 -28.51
C LEU A 412 -2.95 1.90 -28.82
N THR A 413 -4.04 2.17 -28.11
CA THR A 413 -4.71 3.47 -28.12
C THR A 413 -3.79 4.56 -27.60
N GLY A 414 -4.13 5.82 -27.88
CA GLY A 414 -3.60 6.95 -27.11
C GLY A 414 -3.91 6.84 -25.61
N PHE A 415 -3.21 7.65 -24.82
CA PHE A 415 -3.44 7.74 -23.38
C PHE A 415 -4.88 8.18 -23.07
N SER A 416 -5.60 7.36 -22.30
CA SER A 416 -6.97 7.65 -21.89
C SER A 416 -7.06 7.81 -20.37
N ILE A 417 -7.77 8.85 -19.92
CA ILE A 417 -8.15 9.04 -18.52
C ILE A 417 -9.65 8.76 -18.43
N HIS A 418 -10.03 7.84 -17.57
CA HIS A 418 -11.42 7.57 -17.28
C HIS A 418 -11.79 8.24 -15.94
N ALA A 419 -12.96 8.90 -15.88
CA ALA A 419 -13.35 9.71 -14.73
C ALA A 419 -13.48 8.90 -13.42
N ASP A 420 -13.77 7.59 -13.53
CA ASP A 420 -14.00 6.66 -12.42
C ASP A 420 -13.16 5.38 -12.53
N ARG A 421 -12.16 5.36 -13.43
CA ARG A 421 -11.32 4.19 -13.68
C ARG A 421 -9.86 4.62 -13.85
N TYR A 422 -8.98 3.64 -13.77
CA TYR A 422 -7.55 3.83 -13.96
C TYR A 422 -7.25 4.41 -15.35
N PRO A 423 -6.17 5.19 -15.53
CA PRO A 423 -5.72 5.58 -16.85
C PRO A 423 -5.09 4.39 -17.58
N GLY A 424 -5.06 4.39 -18.91
CA GLY A 424 -4.34 3.35 -19.64
C GLY A 424 -4.42 3.36 -21.16
N PHE A 425 -3.93 2.26 -21.73
CA PHE A 425 -3.70 2.03 -23.15
C PHE A 425 -4.34 0.69 -23.55
N ALA A 426 -5.47 0.75 -24.24
CA ALA A 426 -6.15 -0.46 -24.70
C ALA A 426 -5.54 -0.91 -26.05
N PRO A 427 -5.55 -2.21 -26.37
CA PRO A 427 -5.33 -2.66 -27.75
C PRO A 427 -6.34 -2.03 -28.71
N THR A 428 -5.89 -1.59 -29.89
CA THR A 428 -6.76 -1.17 -30.98
C THR A 428 -7.12 -2.34 -31.88
N VAL A 429 -8.08 -2.13 -32.78
CA VAL A 429 -8.38 -3.07 -33.88
C VAL A 429 -7.09 -3.53 -34.58
N ASP A 430 -7.04 -4.81 -34.93
CA ASP A 430 -5.90 -5.52 -35.54
C ASP A 430 -4.68 -5.75 -34.61
N SER A 431 -4.74 -5.34 -33.34
CA SER A 431 -3.69 -5.67 -32.38
C SER A 431 -3.57 -7.17 -32.19
N LEU A 432 -2.32 -7.66 -32.26
CA LEU A 432 -1.99 -9.05 -31.90
C LEU A 432 -2.12 -9.34 -30.40
N ALA A 433 -2.51 -8.35 -29.59
CA ALA A 433 -2.79 -8.55 -28.19
C ALA A 433 -4.21 -9.07 -27.96
N ILE A 434 -5.13 -8.80 -28.88
CA ILE A 434 -6.56 -9.12 -28.72
C ILE A 434 -6.78 -10.63 -28.80
N ASP A 435 -7.62 -11.17 -27.92
CA ASP A 435 -8.10 -12.56 -27.93
C ASP A 435 -6.97 -13.61 -28.10
N SER A 436 -5.86 -13.37 -27.41
CA SER A 436 -4.59 -14.05 -27.71
C SER A 436 -4.23 -15.18 -26.74
N THR A 437 -4.95 -15.33 -25.62
CA THR A 437 -4.63 -16.37 -24.64
C THR A 437 -5.86 -16.92 -23.91
N GLU A 438 -5.92 -18.24 -23.75
CA GLU A 438 -6.96 -18.93 -22.97
C GLU A 438 -6.81 -18.75 -21.45
N VAL A 439 -5.71 -18.14 -20.98
CA VAL A 439 -5.40 -18.01 -19.55
C VAL A 439 -5.70 -16.58 -19.10
N CYS A 440 -6.71 -16.47 -18.25
CA CYS A 440 -7.31 -15.22 -17.83
C CYS A 440 -7.21 -15.00 -16.31
N SER A 441 -7.05 -13.73 -15.91
CA SER A 441 -7.57 -13.22 -14.63
C SER A 441 -9.09 -13.09 -14.70
N ASP A 442 -9.74 -12.86 -13.55
CA ASP A 442 -11.17 -12.54 -13.51
C ASP A 442 -11.46 -11.14 -14.07
N GLU A 443 -10.57 -10.17 -13.82
CA GLU A 443 -10.74 -8.77 -14.19
C GLU A 443 -9.41 -8.10 -14.63
N ASP A 444 -9.50 -7.06 -15.47
CA ASP A 444 -8.38 -6.23 -15.93
C ASP A 444 -8.09 -5.02 -15.02
N VAL A 445 -7.08 -4.21 -15.33
CA VAL A 445 -6.72 -2.99 -14.56
C VAL A 445 -7.83 -1.94 -14.54
N MET A 446 -8.86 -2.09 -15.38
CA MET A 446 -10.02 -1.19 -15.49
C MET A 446 -11.27 -1.79 -14.82
N GLU A 447 -11.11 -2.87 -14.06
CA GLU A 447 -12.19 -3.66 -13.44
C GLU A 447 -13.19 -4.20 -14.48
N ARG A 448 -12.71 -4.50 -15.70
CA ARG A 448 -13.51 -5.17 -16.72
C ARG A 448 -13.31 -6.67 -16.62
N LEU A 449 -14.41 -7.42 -16.76
CA LEU A 449 -14.38 -8.87 -16.80
C LEU A 449 -13.56 -9.39 -17.97
N ARG A 450 -12.92 -10.53 -17.75
CA ARG A 450 -12.13 -11.27 -18.74
C ARG A 450 -12.64 -12.72 -18.83
N PRO A 451 -12.65 -13.37 -20.03
CA PRO A 451 -12.34 -12.80 -21.34
C PRO A 451 -13.52 -12.00 -21.94
N GLN A 452 -13.23 -11.15 -22.93
CA GLN A 452 -14.21 -10.52 -23.83
C GLN A 452 -13.83 -10.77 -25.29
N ASP A 453 -14.81 -10.98 -26.17
CA ASP A 453 -14.62 -11.15 -27.62
C ASP A 453 -14.26 -9.80 -28.28
N GLY A 454 -13.01 -9.38 -28.10
CA GLY A 454 -12.49 -8.06 -28.45
C GLY A 454 -12.37 -7.84 -29.97
N ASP A 455 -12.23 -8.91 -30.75
CA ASP A 455 -12.20 -8.87 -32.22
C ASP A 455 -13.56 -9.15 -32.90
N GLY A 456 -14.54 -9.68 -32.16
CA GLY A 456 -15.91 -9.89 -32.60
C GLY A 456 -16.10 -11.11 -33.51
N ASP A 457 -15.19 -12.09 -33.46
CA ASP A 457 -15.28 -13.32 -34.25
C ASP A 457 -16.24 -14.38 -33.66
N GLY A 458 -16.72 -14.14 -32.44
CA GLY A 458 -17.60 -15.03 -31.68
C GLY A 458 -16.88 -15.97 -30.71
N ILE A 459 -15.56 -15.83 -30.53
CA ILE A 459 -14.73 -16.59 -29.59
C ILE A 459 -14.00 -15.61 -28.66
N SER A 460 -14.34 -15.63 -27.38
CA SER A 460 -13.65 -14.83 -26.37
C SER A 460 -12.41 -15.53 -25.82
N PHE A 461 -11.26 -14.92 -25.98
CA PHE A 461 -10.02 -15.22 -25.23
C PHE A 461 -9.56 -13.98 -24.49
N CYS A 462 -8.54 -14.10 -23.65
CA CYS A 462 -8.00 -12.93 -22.95
C CYS A 462 -6.98 -12.19 -23.79
N ASP A 463 -6.92 -10.89 -23.54
CA ASP A 463 -5.94 -10.03 -24.13
C ASP A 463 -4.59 -10.11 -23.41
N ILE A 464 -3.52 -9.97 -24.18
CA ILE A 464 -2.17 -9.73 -23.66
C ILE A 464 -2.10 -8.29 -23.13
N GLY A 465 -1.48 -8.11 -21.96
CA GLY A 465 -1.36 -6.80 -21.31
C GLY A 465 -2.47 -6.49 -20.30
N ALA A 466 -2.42 -5.27 -19.75
CA ALA A 466 -3.18 -4.88 -18.56
C ALA A 466 -4.67 -4.61 -18.77
N ILE A 467 -5.10 -4.38 -20.01
CA ILE A 467 -6.46 -3.98 -20.36
C ILE A 467 -7.05 -4.98 -21.34
N GLU A 468 -8.28 -5.40 -21.05
CA GLU A 468 -9.13 -6.17 -21.97
C GLU A 468 -9.87 -5.21 -22.90
N ALA A 469 -9.77 -5.46 -24.20
CA ALA A 469 -10.56 -4.83 -25.25
C ALA A 469 -12.03 -5.21 -25.09
N ALA A 470 -12.92 -4.24 -25.28
CA ALA A 470 -14.36 -4.48 -25.19
C ALA A 470 -14.88 -5.14 -26.47
N GLU A 471 -16.02 -5.86 -26.38
CA GLU A 471 -16.74 -6.55 -27.48
C GLU A 471 -17.14 -5.67 -28.69
N SER A 472 -16.78 -4.40 -28.69
CA SER A 472 -17.01 -3.47 -29.78
C SER A 472 -15.91 -2.42 -29.82
N THR A 473 -14.67 -2.81 -30.14
CA THR A 473 -13.67 -1.87 -30.65
C THR A 473 -14.12 -1.35 -32.03
N ASP A 474 -15.22 -0.58 -32.03
CA ASP A 474 -15.92 -0.11 -33.23
C ASP A 474 -15.01 0.82 -34.04
N LEU A 475 -14.82 0.39 -35.29
CA LEU A 475 -13.99 0.80 -36.43
C LEU A 475 -13.95 2.30 -36.81
N ILE A 476 -14.40 3.25 -35.98
CA ILE A 476 -14.47 4.68 -36.35
C ILE A 476 -13.97 5.67 -35.27
N TRP A 477 -13.80 5.29 -34.00
CA TRP A 477 -13.53 6.28 -32.93
C TRP A 477 -12.33 5.97 -31.99
N SER A 478 -11.59 4.88 -32.19
CA SER A 478 -10.46 4.54 -31.31
C SER A 478 -9.17 5.31 -31.62
N ASP A 479 -9.04 5.86 -32.83
CA ASP A 479 -8.01 6.82 -33.20
C ASP A 479 -8.41 8.22 -32.73
N SER A 480 -8.47 8.39 -31.41
CA SER A 480 -8.34 9.73 -30.84
C SER A 480 -7.01 10.28 -31.32
N PHE A 481 -7.04 11.09 -32.40
CA PHE A 481 -5.88 11.72 -33.01
C PHE A 481 -4.97 12.25 -31.90
N GLY A 482 -3.82 11.60 -31.76
CA GLY A 482 -2.83 11.93 -30.75
C GLY A 482 -2.49 13.42 -30.81
N LEU A 483 -2.57 14.07 -29.65
CA LEU A 483 -1.84 15.30 -29.35
C LEU A 483 -0.77 14.97 -28.32
#